data_AF-A0AA97BBJ1-F1
#
_entry.id   AF-A0AA97BBJ1-F1
#
_cell.length_a   1.000
_cell.length_b   1.000
_cell.length_c   1.000
_cell.angle_alpha   90.00
_cell.angle_beta   90.00
_cell.angle_gamma   90.00
#
_symmetry.space_group_name_H-M   'P 1'
#
loop_
_entity.id
_entity.type
_entity.pdbx_description
1 polymer ?
#
loop_
_entity_poly.entity_id
_entity_poly.type
_entity_poly.pdbx_seq_one_letter_code
_entity_poly.pdbx_strand_id
1 'polypeptide(L)'
;MKMELALYQALIAINVPELKAHAVIEALESDMQTFLATKSDIAQVRTEISQVRSEIAHLDVKLTIRMGVMLSATIGILITAMKFIH
;
A
#
# COMPACT_ATOMS: atom_id res chain seq x y z
N MET A 1 -3.46 -8.44 25.63
CA MET A 1 -3.26 -8.69 27.08
C MET A 1 -3.42 -7.49 28.01
N LYS A 2 -2.60 -6.42 28.00
CA LYS A 2 -2.77 -5.33 29.01
C LYS A 2 -4.12 -4.60 28.90
N MET A 3 -4.60 -4.40 27.67
CA MET A 3 -5.91 -3.78 27.41
C MET A 3 -7.07 -4.70 27.80
N GLU A 4 -7.04 -5.97 27.40
CA GLU A 4 -8.06 -6.97 27.79
C GLU A 4 -8.17 -7.12 29.31
N LEU A 5 -7.04 -7.15 30.04
CA LEU A 5 -7.06 -7.27 31.50
C LEU A 5 -7.65 -6.02 32.17
N ALA A 6 -7.34 -4.83 31.66
CA ALA A 6 -7.91 -3.59 32.16
C ALA A 6 -9.43 -3.51 31.89
N LEU A 7 -9.86 -3.93 30.70
CA LEU A 7 -11.28 -4.01 30.35
C LEU A 7 -12.01 -5.06 31.18
N TYR A 8 -11.42 -6.24 31.37
CA TYR A 8 -11.94 -7.28 32.24
C TYR A 8 -12.15 -6.79 33.66
N GLN A 9 -11.11 -6.17 34.26
CA GLN A 9 -11.21 -5.60 35.61
C GLN A 9 -12.28 -4.51 35.70
N ALA A 10 -12.40 -3.66 34.68
CA ALA A 10 -13.43 -2.63 34.63
C ALA A 10 -14.84 -3.21 34.57
N LEU A 11 -15.07 -4.28 33.78
CA LEU A 11 -16.35 -4.96 33.66
C LEU A 11 -16.75 -5.67 34.96
N ILE A 12 -15.80 -6.35 35.61
CA ILE A 12 -16.04 -6.96 36.92
C ILE A 12 -16.33 -5.88 37.99
N ALA A 13 -15.62 -4.75 37.96
CA ALA A 13 -15.82 -3.66 38.92
C ALA A 13 -17.22 -3.03 38.87
N ILE A 14 -17.93 -3.14 37.73
CA ILE A 14 -19.33 -2.71 37.58
C ILE A 14 -20.34 -3.87 37.72
N ASN A 15 -19.93 -4.98 38.36
CA ASN A 15 -20.74 -6.18 38.60
C ASN A 15 -21.24 -6.90 37.33
N VAL A 16 -20.51 -6.82 36.21
CA VAL A 16 -20.78 -7.70 35.07
C VAL A 16 -20.35 -9.13 35.45
N PRO A 17 -21.19 -10.16 35.24
CA PRO A 17 -20.80 -11.54 35.48
C PRO A 17 -19.59 -11.95 34.64
N GLU A 18 -18.67 -12.73 35.23
CA GLU A 18 -17.42 -13.19 34.60
C GLU A 18 -17.62 -13.77 33.19
N LEU A 19 -18.61 -14.66 33.03
CA LEU A 19 -18.96 -15.24 31.72
C LEU A 19 -19.31 -14.19 30.65
N LYS A 20 -19.99 -13.11 31.04
CA LYS A 20 -20.36 -12.02 30.13
C LYS A 20 -19.17 -11.10 29.86
N ALA A 21 -18.32 -10.86 30.86
CA ALA A 21 -17.11 -10.06 30.68
C ALA A 21 -16.15 -10.72 29.67
N HIS A 22 -15.96 -12.05 29.76
CA HIS A 22 -15.19 -12.80 28.77
C HIS A 22 -15.79 -12.73 27.37
N ALA A 23 -17.10 -12.93 27.24
CA ALA A 23 -17.78 -12.87 25.93
C ALA A 23 -17.62 -11.49 25.25
N VAL A 24 -17.65 -10.40 26.02
CA VAL A 24 -17.45 -9.05 25.48
C VAL A 24 -16.02 -8.84 24.99
N ILE A 25 -15.03 -9.33 25.74
CA ILE A 25 -13.61 -9.20 25.37
C ILE A 25 -13.33 -10.02 24.10
N GLU A 26 -13.84 -11.25 24.04
CA GLU A 26 -13.65 -12.13 22.89
C GLU A 26 -14.33 -11.56 21.63
N ALA A 27 -15.57 -11.09 21.75
CA ALA A 27 -16.27 -10.43 20.65
C ALA A 27 -15.54 -9.16 20.18
N LEU A 28 -15.06 -8.34 21.11
CA LEU A 28 -14.31 -7.12 20.79
C LEU A 28 -12.97 -7.45 20.11
N GLU A 29 -12.23 -8.44 20.59
CA GLU A 29 -10.98 -8.87 19.96
C GLU A 29 -11.23 -9.39 18.54
N SER A 30 -12.27 -10.22 18.36
CA SER A 30 -12.69 -10.73 17.06
C SER A 30 -13.06 -9.60 16.10
N ASP A 31 -13.85 -8.63 16.55
CA ASP A 31 -14.25 -7.47 15.74
C ASP A 31 -13.05 -6.58 15.40
N MET A 32 -12.13 -6.36 16.34
CA MET A 32 -10.91 -5.59 16.09
C MET A 32 -10.02 -6.27 15.06
N GLN A 33 -9.88 -7.60 15.09
CA GLN A 33 -9.11 -8.34 14.09
C GLN A 33 -9.82 -8.39 12.72
N THR A 34 -11.15 -8.38 12.71
CA THR A 34 -11.94 -8.53 11.47
C THR A 34 -12.13 -7.20 10.73
N PHE A 35 -12.39 -6.11 11.45
CA PHE A 35 -12.79 -4.84 10.87
C PHE A 35 -11.72 -3.76 10.89
N LEU A 36 -10.67 -3.89 11.71
CA LEU A 36 -9.61 -2.88 11.79
C LEU A 36 -8.36 -3.36 11.06
N ALA A 37 -7.86 -2.51 10.17
CA ALA A 37 -6.53 -2.70 9.60
C ALA A 37 -5.49 -2.64 10.73
N THR A 38 -4.72 -3.71 10.86
CA THR A 38 -3.64 -3.78 11.83
C THR A 38 -2.45 -2.94 11.36
N LYS A 39 -1.51 -2.67 12.29
CA LYS A 39 -0.26 -1.99 11.93
C LYS A 39 0.55 -2.77 10.89
N SER A 40 0.40 -4.11 10.89
CA SER A 40 1.04 -4.99 9.90
C SER A 40 0.47 -4.73 8.50
N ASP A 41 -0.85 -4.65 8.38
CA ASP A 41 -1.52 -4.39 7.11
C ASP A 41 -1.09 -3.03 6.53
N ILE A 42 -1.00 -2.01 7.38
CA ILE A 42 -0.51 -0.68 6.97
C ILE A 42 0.96 -0.74 6.51
N ALA A 43 1.81 -1.51 7.20
CA ALA A 43 3.21 -1.68 6.81
C ALA A 43 3.36 -2.41 5.47
N GLN A 44 2.50 -3.40 5.22
CA GLN A 44 2.43 -4.11 3.95
C GLN A 44 2.01 -3.15 2.82
N VAL A 45 0.91 -2.42 2.99
CA VAL A 45 0.44 -1.43 2.00
C VAL A 45 1.52 -0.37 1.72
N ARG A 46 2.24 0.09 2.74
CA ARG A 46 3.35 1.05 2.56
C ARG A 46 4.47 0.47 1.70
N THR A 47 4.79 -0.80 1.90
CA THR A 47 5.79 -1.52 1.09
C THR A 47 5.32 -1.64 -0.36
N GLU A 48 4.08 -2.08 -0.58
CA GLU A 48 3.48 -2.19 -1.92
C GLU A 48 3.44 -0.84 -2.65
N ILE A 49 3.05 0.25 -1.97
CA ILE A 49 3.08 1.61 -2.53
C ILE A 49 4.50 2.01 -2.91
N SER A 50 5.50 1.70 -2.08
CA SER A 50 6.89 2.02 -2.38
C SER A 50 7.39 1.27 -3.62
N GLN A 51 7.00 0.00 -3.76
CA GLN A 51 7.34 -0.80 -4.92
C GLN A 51 6.70 -0.24 -6.19
N VAL A 52 5.39 0.03 -6.17
CA VAL A 52 4.67 0.63 -7.30
C VAL A 52 5.28 1.97 -7.72
N ARG A 53 5.67 2.83 -6.76
CA ARG A 53 6.36 4.09 -7.07
C ARG A 53 7.70 3.87 -7.79
N SER A 54 8.46 2.85 -7.37
CA SER A 54 9.73 2.51 -8.01
C SER A 54 9.53 1.99 -9.44
N GLU A 55 8.53 1.11 -9.64
CA GLU A 55 8.18 0.60 -10.95
C GLU A 55 7.74 1.71 -11.91
N ILE A 56 6.90 2.64 -11.43
CA ILE A 56 6.47 3.82 -12.21
C ILE A 56 7.67 4.67 -12.62
N ALA A 57 8.59 4.98 -11.70
CA ALA A 57 9.78 5.78 -12.00
C ALA A 57 10.68 5.08 -13.05
N HIS A 58 10.84 3.77 -12.95
CA HIS A 58 11.62 2.99 -13.92
C HIS A 58 10.95 2.98 -15.30
N LEU A 59 9.62 2.83 -15.36
CA LEU A 59 8.86 2.89 -16.61
C LEU A 59 8.99 4.28 -17.27
N ASP A 60 8.93 5.35 -16.48
CA ASP A 60 9.04 6.71 -16.99
C ASP A 60 10.40 6.98 -17.65
N VAL A 61 11.49 6.55 -16.99
CA VAL A 61 12.85 6.61 -17.58
C VAL A 61 12.93 5.79 -18.87
N LYS A 62 12.40 4.56 -18.86
CA LYS A 62 12.44 3.67 -20.03
C LYS A 62 11.66 4.26 -21.21
N LEU A 63 10.51 4.86 -20.96
CA LEU A 63 9.70 5.54 -21.97
C LEU A 63 10.42 6.78 -22.51
N THR A 64 10.99 7.60 -21.64
CA THR A 64 11.75 8.79 -22.04
C THR A 64 12.92 8.43 -22.96
N ILE A 65 13.70 7.41 -22.61
CA ILE A 65 14.81 6.94 -23.45
C ILE A 65 14.29 6.43 -24.80
N ARG A 66 13.26 5.58 -24.80
CA ARG A 66 12.72 5.00 -26.04
C ARG A 66 12.16 6.08 -26.97
N MET A 67 11.45 7.05 -26.42
CA MET A 67 10.92 8.19 -27.19
C MET A 67 12.06 9.06 -27.73
N GLY A 68 13.09 9.35 -26.92
CA GLY A 68 14.28 10.07 -27.39
C GLY A 68 14.95 9.39 -28.58
N VAL A 69 15.15 8.06 -28.50
CA VAL A 69 15.74 7.26 -29.59
C VAL A 69 14.85 7.30 -30.84
N MET A 70 13.54 7.10 -30.69
CA MET A 70 12.60 7.16 -31.82
C MET A 70 12.61 8.54 -32.50
N LEU A 71 12.61 9.62 -31.72
CA LEU A 71 12.65 10.99 -32.26
C LEU A 71 13.96 11.29 -32.98
N SER A 72 15.11 10.88 -32.44
CA SER A 72 16.39 11.05 -33.12
C SER A 72 16.45 10.23 -34.42
N ALA A 73 15.92 9.01 -34.42
CA ALA A 73 15.87 8.18 -35.62
C ALA A 73 14.97 8.80 -36.70
N THR A 74 13.76 9.26 -36.35
CA THR A 74 12.84 9.87 -37.32
C THR A 74 13.40 11.16 -37.89
N ILE A 75 13.99 12.03 -37.06
CA ILE A 75 14.64 13.27 -37.51
C ILE A 75 15.82 12.94 -38.43
N GLY A 76 16.66 11.96 -38.08
CA GLY A 76 17.79 11.54 -38.90
C GLY A 76 17.35 11.09 -40.30
N ILE A 77 16.32 10.24 -40.38
CA ILE A 77 15.75 9.77 -41.65
C ILE A 77 15.23 10.96 -42.48
N LEU A 78 14.52 11.90 -41.88
CA LEU A 78 14.01 13.09 -42.57
C LEU A 78 15.13 13.96 -43.14
N ILE A 79 16.21 14.19 -42.38
CA ILE A 79 17.36 14.96 -42.84
C ILE A 79 18.04 14.28 -44.03
N THR A 80 18.27 12.96 -43.95
CA THR A 80 18.87 12.20 -45.05
C THR A 80 17.99 12.23 -46.30
N ALA A 81 16.66 12.11 -46.14
CA ALA A 81 15.72 12.18 -47.26
C ALA A 81 15.73 13.56 -47.93
N MET A 82 15.75 14.65 -47.16
CA MET A 82 15.84 16.02 -47.71
C MET A 82 17.12 16.24 -48.51
N LYS A 83 18.27 15.76 -48.01
CA LYS A 83 19.56 15.85 -48.71
C LYS A 83 19.59 15.08 -50.03
N PHE A 84 18.74 14.06 -50.20
CA PHE A 84 18.68 13.29 -51.45
C PHE A 84 17.77 13.94 -52.50
N ILE A 85 16.88 14.86 -52.07
CA ILE A 85 15.92 15.55 -52.95
C ILE A 85 16.44 16.93 -53.39
N HIS A 86 17.33 17.56 -52.61
CA HIS A 86 18.11 18.75 -52.99
C HIS A 86 19.43 18.37 -53.67
#